data_AF-A0A2B8AYJ6-F1
#
_entry.id   AF-A0A2B8AYJ6-F1
#
_cell.length_a   1.000
_cell.length_b   1.000
_cell.length_c   1.000
_cell.angle_alpha   90.00
_cell.angle_beta   90.00
_cell.angle_gamma   90.00
#
_symmetry.space_group_name_H-M   'P 1'
#
loop_
_entity.id
_entity.type
_entity.pdbx_description
1 polymer ?
#
loop_
_entity_poly.entity_id
_entity_poly.type
_entity_poly.pdbx_seq_one_letter_code
_entity_poly.pdbx_strand_id
1 'polypeptide(L)'
;MSVIRWRCPAGREPPTVTPRRTRAAATGTGPGPVVAGAAALVQEEATPMRLVSLLCGELEPETGDDGKVLRVRCTVASAGHPLPLLLRPDGAVRQVAASHVLLGVLDDAEYESETFDLEPGDTLLCVTDGVTERRSGRHQFDDGDGLSSALSGCAGLGADGVARRIRQVVHEFADQPPDDDLSLLVLQAT
;
A
#
# COMPACT_ATOMS: atom_id res chain seq x y z
N MET A 1 -10.13 4.97 8.59
CA MET A 1 -10.11 5.35 7.16
C MET A 1 -8.71 5.15 6.66
N SER A 2 -8.56 4.44 5.53
CA SER A 2 -7.27 3.99 5.00
C SER A 2 -7.07 4.47 3.57
N VAL A 3 -5.90 5.01 3.23
CA VAL A 3 -5.64 5.64 1.92
C VAL A 3 -4.35 5.13 1.31
N ILE A 4 -4.38 4.78 0.01
CA ILE A 4 -3.20 4.43 -0.78
C ILE A 4 -2.99 5.48 -1.88
N ARG A 5 -1.84 6.14 -1.87
CA ARG A 5 -1.49 7.19 -2.83
C ARG A 5 -0.16 6.89 -3.49
N TRP A 6 -0.11 6.92 -4.82
CA TRP A 6 1.12 6.79 -5.58
C TRP A 6 1.39 8.04 -6.43
N ARG A 7 2.65 8.28 -6.76
CA ARG A 7 3.13 9.33 -7.66
C ARG A 7 4.13 8.77 -8.68
N CYS A 8 4.10 9.30 -9.90
CA CYS A 8 5.14 9.12 -10.89
C CYS A 8 5.61 10.52 -11.32
N PRO A 9 6.84 10.94 -10.97
CA PRO A 9 7.32 12.30 -11.21
C PRO A 9 7.47 12.65 -12.71
N ALA A 10 7.47 11.65 -13.61
CA ALA A 10 7.56 11.83 -15.05
C ALA A 10 6.27 12.39 -15.73
N GLY A 11 5.37 13.05 -14.99
CA GLY A 11 4.16 13.67 -15.53
C GLY A 11 3.07 12.69 -16.00
N ARG A 12 3.19 11.39 -15.69
CA ARG A 12 2.14 10.39 -15.93
C ARG A 12 1.28 10.27 -14.68
N GLU A 13 -0.04 10.31 -14.87
CA GLU A 13 -0.99 10.16 -13.76
C GLU A 13 -0.87 8.72 -13.20
N PRO A 14 -0.47 8.55 -11.93
CA PRO A 14 -0.33 7.25 -11.30
C PRO A 14 -1.71 6.65 -10.95
N PRO A 15 -1.82 5.33 -10.78
CA PRO A 15 -3.03 4.74 -10.22
C PRO A 15 -3.23 5.27 -8.79
N THR A 16 -4.34 5.99 -8.56
CA THR A 16 -4.74 6.44 -7.22
C THR A 16 -5.95 5.62 -6.79
N VAL A 17 -5.82 4.85 -5.71
CA VAL A 17 -6.94 4.13 -5.09
C VAL A 17 -7.38 4.90 -3.85
N THR A 18 -8.39 5.76 -4.00
CA THR A 18 -9.01 6.45 -2.86
C THR A 18 -10.35 5.79 -2.55
N PRO A 19 -10.58 5.28 -1.33
CA PRO A 19 -11.95 4.96 -0.93
C PRO A 19 -12.79 6.24 -0.96
N ARG A 20 -14.08 6.11 -1.29
CA ARG A 20 -15.00 7.26 -1.42
C ARG A 20 -15.22 7.91 -0.05
N ARG A 21 -14.40 8.91 0.34
CA ARG A 21 -14.78 10.10 1.14
C ARG A 21 -13.54 10.97 1.45
N THR A 22 -13.76 12.29 1.33
CA THR A 22 -12.93 13.45 1.74
C THR A 22 -11.50 13.57 1.19
N ARG A 23 -11.25 14.64 0.42
CA ARG A 23 -9.98 14.95 -0.24
C ARG A 23 -9.29 16.10 0.49
N ALA A 24 -8.33 15.80 1.37
CA ALA A 24 -7.33 16.77 1.81
C ALA A 24 -6.03 16.48 1.04
N ALA A 25 -5.54 17.45 0.28
CA ALA A 25 -4.33 17.28 -0.52
C ALA A 25 -3.12 17.76 0.30
N ALA A 26 -2.39 16.83 0.92
CA ALA A 26 -1.09 17.14 1.48
C ALA A 26 -0.08 17.48 0.36
N THR A 27 0.66 18.57 0.57
CA THR A 27 1.73 19.09 -0.29
C THR A 27 3.09 18.72 0.29
N GLY A 28 3.99 18.20 -0.55
CA GLY A 28 5.35 17.82 -0.20
C GLY A 28 6.02 17.12 -1.39
N THR A 29 7.35 17.20 -1.48
CA THR A 29 8.14 16.46 -2.49
C THR A 29 8.66 15.18 -1.85
N GLY A 30 8.32 14.02 -2.40
CA GLY A 30 8.65 12.71 -1.83
C GLY A 30 7.59 12.17 -0.83
N PRO A 31 7.57 10.86 -0.56
CA PRO A 31 6.53 10.21 0.27
C PRO A 31 6.47 10.67 1.72
N GLY A 32 7.60 10.68 2.45
CA GLY A 32 7.66 11.09 3.87
C GLY A 32 7.12 12.50 4.11
N PRO A 33 7.58 13.52 3.36
CA PRO A 33 7.03 14.87 3.44
C PRO A 33 5.53 14.96 3.13
N VAL A 34 5.00 14.13 2.22
CA VAL A 34 3.55 14.07 1.94
C VAL A 34 2.78 13.49 3.13
N VAL A 35 3.31 12.45 3.80
CA VAL A 35 2.70 11.86 5.00
C VAL A 35 2.74 12.86 6.16
N ALA A 36 3.87 13.53 6.39
CA ALA A 36 4.01 14.55 7.42
C ALA A 36 3.06 15.74 7.19
N GLY A 37 2.95 16.23 5.95
CA GLY A 37 1.99 17.27 5.59
C GLY A 37 0.53 16.84 5.79
N ALA A 38 0.21 15.56 5.55
CA ALA A 38 -1.12 15.02 5.85
C ALA A 38 -1.38 14.93 7.36
N ALA A 39 -0.37 14.57 8.16
CA ALA A 39 -0.45 14.54 9.62
C ALA A 39 -0.84 15.92 10.18
N ALA A 40 -0.16 16.97 9.75
CA ALA A 40 -0.44 18.34 10.17
C ALA A 40 -1.89 18.77 9.84
N LEU A 41 -2.39 18.44 8.65
CA LEU A 41 -3.77 18.74 8.25
C LEU A 41 -4.81 18.00 9.10
N VAL A 42 -4.53 16.75 9.48
CA VAL A 42 -5.42 15.96 10.36
C VAL A 42 -5.45 16.55 11.78
N GLN A 43 -4.32 17.10 12.26
CA GLN A 43 -4.23 17.74 13.58
C GLN A 43 -4.95 19.11 13.63
N GLU A 44 -4.93 19.89 12.55
CA GLU A 44 -5.57 21.21 12.50
C GLU A 44 -7.11 21.15 12.46
N GLU A 45 -7.71 20.04 12.02
CA GLU A 45 -9.16 19.88 12.05
C GLU A 45 -9.68 19.71 13.49
N ALA A 46 -10.40 20.71 14.01
CA ALA A 46 -11.05 20.73 15.34
C ALA A 46 -12.24 19.75 15.49
N THR A 47 -12.15 18.55 14.92
CA THR A 47 -13.14 17.47 15.01
C THR A 47 -12.58 16.37 15.93
N PRO A 48 -13.40 15.60 16.68
CA PRO A 48 -12.87 14.57 17.58
C PRO A 48 -11.90 13.64 16.85
N MET A 49 -10.76 13.38 17.51
CA MET A 49 -9.63 12.51 17.14
C MET A 49 -9.88 11.68 15.86
N ARG A 50 -9.64 12.30 14.69
CA ARG A 50 -9.67 11.57 13.42
C ARG A 50 -8.36 10.80 13.28
N LEU A 51 -8.47 9.48 13.30
CA LEU A 51 -7.35 8.59 12.99
C LEU A 51 -7.44 8.16 11.54
N VAL A 52 -6.35 8.36 10.80
CA VAL A 52 -6.24 8.00 9.38
C VAL A 52 -4.98 7.16 9.17
N SER A 53 -5.13 6.03 8.48
CA SER A 53 -3.98 5.30 7.94
C SER A 53 -3.68 5.76 6.51
N LEU A 54 -2.40 5.90 6.19
CA LEU A 54 -1.94 6.40 4.91
C LEU A 54 -0.71 5.64 4.44
N LEU A 55 -0.75 5.21 3.18
CA LEU A 55 0.42 4.76 2.44
C LEU A 55 0.67 5.70 1.28
N CYS A 56 1.87 6.27 1.21
CA CYS A 56 2.32 7.08 0.10
C CYS A 56 3.51 6.40 -0.59
N GLY A 57 3.45 6.31 -1.91
CA GLY A 57 4.53 5.78 -2.74
C GLY A 57 4.89 6.68 -3.91
N GLU A 58 6.12 6.58 -4.36
CA GLU A 58 6.64 7.24 -5.56
C GLU A 58 7.40 6.21 -6.42
N LEU A 59 7.18 6.26 -7.73
CA LEU A 59 7.79 5.36 -8.71
C LEU A 59 8.69 6.14 -9.66
N GLU A 60 9.96 5.77 -9.70
CA GLU A 60 10.96 6.32 -10.62
C GLU A 60 11.47 5.20 -11.55
N PRO A 61 11.02 5.14 -12.81
CA PRO A 61 11.52 4.15 -13.76
C PRO A 61 12.95 4.46 -14.16
N GLU A 62 13.84 3.47 -14.07
CA GLU A 62 15.19 3.54 -14.62
C GLU A 62 15.18 2.92 -16.02
N THR A 63 15.64 3.67 -17.00
CA THR A 63 15.55 3.28 -18.42
C THR A 63 16.95 3.05 -18.98
N GLY A 64 17.15 1.98 -19.72
CA GLY A 64 18.40 1.71 -20.42
C GLY A 64 18.56 2.53 -21.70
N ASP A 65 19.74 2.45 -22.32
CA ASP A 65 20.05 3.14 -23.57
C ASP A 65 19.11 2.74 -24.74
N ASP A 66 18.52 1.54 -24.66
CA ASP A 66 17.55 1.03 -25.64
C ASP A 66 16.11 1.51 -25.38
N GLY A 67 15.91 2.38 -24.38
CA GLY A 67 14.61 2.95 -24.01
C GLY A 67 13.70 1.99 -23.23
N LYS A 68 14.19 0.81 -22.83
CA LYS A 68 13.43 -0.12 -21.99
C LYS A 68 13.63 0.18 -20.52
N VAL A 69 12.57 0.00 -19.73
CA VAL A 69 12.65 0.08 -18.26
C VAL A 69 13.45 -1.12 -17.77
N LEU A 70 14.56 -0.86 -17.09
CA LEU A 70 15.41 -1.88 -16.48
C LEU A 70 14.90 -2.28 -15.10
N ARG A 71 14.42 -1.30 -14.35
CA ARG A 71 13.82 -1.45 -13.01
C ARG A 71 13.01 -0.22 -12.66
N VAL A 72 12.21 -0.31 -11.60
CA VAL A 72 11.48 0.84 -11.04
C VAL A 72 11.92 1.03 -9.60
N ARG A 73 12.57 2.17 -9.32
CA ARG A 73 12.86 2.57 -7.95
C ARG A 73 11.57 3.03 -7.29
N CYS A 74 11.24 2.41 -6.17
CA CYS A 74 10.06 2.72 -5.37
C CYS A 74 10.50 3.34 -4.06
N THR A 75 9.93 4.50 -3.72
CA THR A 75 10.09 5.10 -2.39
C THR A 75 8.72 5.12 -1.72
N VAL A 76 8.62 4.66 -0.47
CA VAL A 76 7.34 4.48 0.22
C VAL A 76 7.43 4.97 1.66
N ALA A 77 6.37 5.62 2.15
CA ALA A 77 6.17 5.95 3.55
C ALA A 77 4.78 5.48 4.00
N SER A 78 4.71 4.88 5.19
CA SER A 78 3.47 4.37 5.81
C SER A 78 3.20 5.08 7.14
N ALA A 79 1.93 5.38 7.41
CA ALA A 79 1.41 5.84 8.68
C ALA A 79 0.23 4.96 9.08
N GLY A 80 0.45 4.00 9.99
CA GLY A 80 -0.58 3.08 10.49
C GLY A 80 -1.26 2.22 9.43
N HIS A 81 -0.67 2.08 8.24
CA HIS A 81 -1.23 1.33 7.12
C HIS A 81 -0.59 -0.07 7.05
N PRO A 82 -1.34 -1.12 6.62
CA PRO A 82 -0.74 -2.42 6.33
C PRO A 82 0.49 -2.29 5.42
N LEU A 83 1.60 -2.90 5.82
CA LEU A 83 2.85 -2.73 5.09
C LEU A 83 2.75 -3.37 3.70
N PRO A 84 3.25 -2.71 2.64
CA PRO A 84 3.25 -3.30 1.31
C PRO A 84 4.10 -4.56 1.28
N LEU A 85 3.67 -5.53 0.47
CA LEU A 85 4.35 -6.79 0.28
C LEU A 85 4.98 -6.86 -1.11
N LEU A 86 6.27 -7.16 -1.15
CA LEU A 86 7.01 -7.44 -2.38
C LEU A 86 7.10 -8.95 -2.58
N LEU A 87 6.52 -9.42 -3.67
CA LEU A 87 6.62 -10.78 -4.18
C LEU A 87 7.71 -10.84 -5.26
N ARG A 88 8.69 -11.71 -5.05
CA ARG A 88 9.73 -12.05 -6.03
C ARG A 88 9.25 -13.21 -6.95
N PRO A 89 9.84 -13.38 -8.15
CA PRO A 89 9.51 -14.48 -9.06
C PRO A 89 9.71 -15.89 -8.47
N ASP A 90 10.60 -16.03 -7.48
CA ASP A 90 10.86 -17.30 -6.79
C ASP A 90 9.81 -17.64 -5.72
N GLY A 91 8.82 -16.76 -5.51
CA GLY A 91 7.75 -16.92 -4.51
C GLY A 91 8.09 -16.33 -3.14
N ALA A 92 9.29 -15.77 -2.94
CA ALA A 92 9.64 -15.09 -1.71
C ALA A 92 8.81 -13.81 -1.54
N VAL A 93 8.25 -13.61 -0.36
CA VAL A 93 7.47 -12.42 0.02
C VAL A 93 8.15 -11.71 1.17
N ARG A 94 8.25 -10.38 1.11
CA ARG A 94 8.75 -9.55 2.20
C ARG A 94 8.01 -8.23 2.29
N GLN A 95 7.92 -7.65 3.48
CA GLN A 95 7.42 -6.29 3.67
C GLN A 95 8.44 -5.26 3.16
N VAL A 96 7.94 -4.15 2.61
CA VAL A 96 8.75 -3.05 2.03
C VAL A 96 8.28 -1.67 2.48
N ALA A 97 8.39 -1.42 3.78
CA ALA A 97 8.33 -0.11 4.44
C ALA A 97 8.46 -0.31 5.96
N ALA A 98 8.80 0.77 6.67
CA ALA A 98 8.73 0.81 8.12
C ALA A 98 7.29 1.08 8.56
N SER A 99 6.89 0.41 9.65
CA SER A 99 5.61 0.69 10.31
C SER A 99 5.74 1.95 11.16
N HIS A 100 4.84 2.90 10.96
CA HIS A 100 4.69 4.08 11.82
C HIS A 100 3.29 4.17 12.40
N VAL A 101 3.11 5.06 13.37
CA VAL A 101 1.82 5.31 14.01
C VAL A 101 0.79 5.89 13.02
N LEU A 102 -0.50 5.78 13.35
CA LEU A 102 -1.57 6.41 12.58
C LEU A 102 -1.45 7.93 12.65
N LEU A 103 -1.91 8.61 11.60
CA LEU A 103 -2.02 10.07 11.60
C LEU A 103 -3.00 10.52 12.70
N GLY A 104 -2.63 11.56 13.45
CA GLY A 104 -3.46 12.12 14.54
C GLY A 104 -3.31 11.41 15.90
N VAL A 105 -2.41 10.43 16.04
CA VAL A 105 -2.12 9.78 17.34
C VAL A 105 -1.11 10.56 18.17
N LEU A 106 -0.01 10.98 17.53
CA LEU A 106 1.07 11.75 18.16
C LEU A 106 1.27 13.04 17.39
N ASP A 107 1.49 14.12 18.14
CA ASP A 107 1.65 15.46 17.57
C ASP A 107 2.95 15.59 16.76
N ASP A 108 4.03 14.99 17.24
CA ASP A 108 5.39 15.06 16.66
C ASP A 108 5.86 13.71 16.06
N ALA A 109 4.96 12.94 15.44
CA ALA A 109 5.36 11.69 14.79
C ALA A 109 6.25 11.94 13.56
N GLU A 110 7.39 11.26 13.50
CA GLU A 110 8.23 11.20 12.31
C GLU A 110 7.81 10.02 11.42
N TYR A 111 7.79 10.24 10.11
CA TYR A 111 7.41 9.26 9.11
C TYR A 111 8.54 9.09 8.10
N GLU A 112 9.32 8.03 8.28
CA GLU A 112 10.44 7.72 7.41
C GLU A 112 9.97 7.11 6.09
N SER A 113 10.72 7.38 5.03
CA SER A 113 10.54 6.74 3.73
C SER A 113 11.57 5.64 3.55
N GLU A 114 11.14 4.51 2.99
CA GLU A 114 12.03 3.44 2.54
C GLU A 114 12.08 3.39 1.02
N THR A 115 13.26 3.11 0.48
CA THR A 115 13.47 2.96 -0.95
C THR A 115 13.91 1.54 -1.29
N PHE A 116 13.31 0.95 -2.31
CA PHE A 116 13.65 -0.37 -2.84
C PHE A 116 13.42 -0.42 -4.36
N ASP A 117 14.07 -1.38 -5.02
CA ASP A 117 13.92 -1.58 -6.45
C ASP A 117 12.91 -2.71 -6.75
N LEU A 118 12.01 -2.43 -7.70
CA LEU A 118 11.23 -3.43 -8.42
C LEU A 118 11.99 -3.82 -9.69
N GLU A 119 12.48 -5.04 -9.70
CA GLU A 119 13.11 -5.69 -10.85
C GLU A 119 12.05 -6.39 -11.72
N PRO A 120 12.33 -6.63 -13.01
CA PRO A 120 11.40 -7.32 -13.90
C PRO A 120 10.93 -8.67 -13.31
N GLY A 121 9.61 -8.87 -13.29
CA GLY A 121 8.96 -10.04 -12.70
C GLY A 121 8.51 -9.84 -11.24
N ASP A 122 8.98 -8.81 -10.55
CA ASP A 122 8.50 -8.50 -9.21
C ASP A 122 7.06 -7.99 -9.20
N THR A 123 6.38 -8.24 -8.08
CA THR A 123 5.05 -7.71 -7.81
C THR A 123 4.99 -7.02 -6.45
N LEU A 124 4.55 -5.77 -6.42
CA LEU A 124 4.22 -5.05 -5.19
C LEU A 124 2.71 -5.10 -4.95
N LEU A 125 2.31 -5.56 -3.77
CA LEU A 125 0.93 -5.56 -3.29
C LEU A 125 0.78 -4.55 -2.14
N CYS A 126 -0.14 -3.60 -2.29
CA CYS A 126 -0.59 -2.72 -1.21
C CYS A 126 -2.08 -2.99 -0.94
N VAL A 127 -2.48 -3.03 0.33
CA VAL A 127 -3.88 -3.29 0.71
C VAL A 127 -4.33 -2.38 1.84
N THR A 128 -5.63 -2.13 1.94
CA THR A 128 -6.21 -1.49 3.12
C THR A 128 -6.43 -2.50 4.25
N ASP A 129 -6.64 -1.98 5.46
CA ASP A 129 -7.02 -2.71 6.66
C ASP A 129 -8.26 -3.59 6.46
N GLY A 130 -9.24 -3.16 5.66
CA GLY A 130 -10.37 -4.01 5.29
C GLY A 130 -9.97 -5.40 4.74
N VAL A 131 -8.81 -5.52 4.09
CA VAL A 131 -8.25 -6.80 3.63
C VAL A 131 -7.61 -7.59 4.76
N THR A 132 -6.66 -7.00 5.50
CA THR A 132 -5.90 -7.71 6.55
C THR A 132 -6.78 -8.05 7.76
N GLU A 133 -7.71 -7.17 8.09
CA GLU A 133 -8.60 -7.28 9.24
C GLU A 133 -9.89 -8.04 8.94
N ARG A 134 -10.06 -8.56 7.72
CA ARG A 134 -11.23 -9.35 7.34
C ARG A 134 -11.44 -10.49 8.34
N ARG A 135 -12.62 -10.56 8.98
CA ARG A 135 -12.88 -11.47 10.11
C ARG A 135 -13.64 -12.74 9.77
N SER A 136 -13.22 -13.84 10.39
CA SER A 136 -13.95 -15.10 10.50
C SER A 136 -14.01 -15.52 11.98
N GLY A 137 -15.14 -15.24 12.63
CA GLY A 137 -15.26 -15.36 14.08
C GLY A 137 -14.30 -14.42 14.81
N ARG A 138 -13.34 -14.96 15.58
CA ARG A 138 -12.33 -14.18 16.32
C ARG A 138 -11.04 -13.94 15.54
N HIS A 139 -10.87 -14.62 14.40
CA HIS A 139 -9.65 -14.55 13.60
C HIS A 139 -9.75 -13.47 12.53
N GLN A 140 -8.65 -12.76 12.31
CA GLN A 140 -8.44 -11.87 11.16
C GLN A 140 -7.72 -12.62 10.04
N PHE A 141 -7.90 -12.17 8.80
CA PHE A 141 -7.31 -12.81 7.64
C PHE A 141 -5.79 -12.87 7.70
N ASP A 142 -5.15 -11.80 8.18
CA ASP A 142 -3.70 -11.71 8.28
C ASP A 142 -3.13 -12.22 9.62
N ASP A 143 -3.95 -12.88 10.46
CA ASP A 143 -3.47 -13.57 11.66
C ASP A 143 -2.48 -14.67 11.23
N GLY A 144 -1.20 -14.50 11.54
CA GLY A 144 -0.15 -15.46 11.18
C GLY A 144 0.27 -15.39 9.70
N ASP A 145 0.39 -14.18 9.15
CA ASP A 145 0.92 -13.91 7.81
C ASP A 145 0.05 -14.47 6.66
N GLY A 146 -1.27 -14.48 6.85
CA GLY A 146 -2.23 -15.00 5.87
C GLY A 146 -2.17 -14.31 4.52
N LEU A 147 -1.95 -12.98 4.50
CA LEU A 147 -1.81 -12.22 3.25
C LEU A 147 -0.50 -12.56 2.53
N SER A 148 0.61 -12.65 3.28
CA SER A 148 1.91 -13.05 2.73
C SER A 148 1.86 -14.46 2.13
N SER A 149 1.23 -15.40 2.84
CA SER A 149 1.03 -16.77 2.38
C SER A 149 0.18 -16.84 1.11
N ALA A 150 -0.91 -16.07 1.05
CA ALA A 150 -1.75 -15.99 -0.14
C ALA A 150 -1.01 -15.38 -1.34
N LEU A 151 -0.18 -14.35 -1.10
CA LEU A 151 0.61 -13.68 -2.13
C LEU A 151 1.73 -14.57 -2.66
N SER A 152 2.40 -15.35 -1.82
CA SER A 152 3.46 -16.29 -2.24
C SER A 152 2.94 -17.29 -3.29
N GLY A 153 1.71 -17.76 -3.13
CA GLY A 153 1.02 -18.63 -4.10
C GLY A 153 0.63 -17.95 -5.43
N CYS A 154 0.93 -16.66 -5.60
CA CYS A 154 0.66 -15.90 -6.82
C CYS A 154 1.89 -15.71 -7.72
N ALA A 155 3.04 -16.31 -7.40
CA ALA A 155 4.25 -16.20 -8.22
C ALA A 155 3.97 -16.59 -9.69
N GLY A 156 4.47 -15.78 -10.62
CA GLY A 156 4.25 -15.95 -12.06
C GLY A 156 2.89 -15.50 -12.58
N LEU A 157 1.97 -15.04 -11.72
CA LEU A 157 0.74 -14.39 -12.18
C LEU A 157 1.00 -12.95 -12.61
N GLY A 158 0.23 -12.45 -13.59
CA GLY A 158 0.17 -11.03 -13.90
C GLY A 158 -0.55 -10.23 -12.80
N ALA A 159 -0.38 -8.89 -12.78
CA ALA A 159 -0.99 -8.01 -11.78
C ALA A 159 -2.50 -8.25 -11.56
N ASP A 160 -3.28 -8.40 -12.65
CA ASP A 160 -4.72 -8.71 -12.59
C ASP A 160 -5.01 -10.09 -11.98
N GLY A 161 -4.13 -11.06 -12.25
CA GLY A 161 -4.23 -12.41 -11.70
C GLY A 161 -4.01 -12.42 -10.19
N VAL A 162 -2.97 -11.70 -9.73
CA VAL A 162 -2.69 -11.48 -8.31
C VAL A 162 -3.89 -10.79 -7.64
N ALA A 163 -4.36 -9.68 -8.20
CA ALA A 163 -5.50 -8.93 -7.66
C ALA A 163 -6.75 -9.81 -7.51
N ARG A 164 -7.07 -10.61 -8.54
CA ARG A 164 -8.19 -11.54 -8.51
C ARG A 164 -8.01 -12.62 -7.44
N ARG A 165 -6.82 -13.22 -7.36
CA ARG A 165 -6.52 -14.30 -6.41
C ARG A 165 -6.61 -13.81 -4.97
N ILE A 166 -6.01 -12.66 -4.65
CA ILE A 166 -6.09 -12.07 -3.31
C ILE A 166 -7.54 -11.73 -2.95
N ARG A 167 -8.28 -11.07 -3.84
CA ARG A 167 -9.71 -10.78 -3.61
C ARG A 167 -10.51 -12.04 -3.33
N GLN A 168 -10.30 -13.09 -4.12
CA GLN A 168 -11.00 -14.36 -3.95
C GLN A 168 -10.72 -14.96 -2.58
N VAL A 169 -9.45 -15.11 -2.19
CA VAL A 169 -9.08 -15.70 -0.88
C VAL A 169 -9.67 -14.91 0.28
N VAL A 170 -9.64 -13.58 0.22
CA VAL A 170 -10.18 -12.70 1.27
C VAL A 170 -11.71 -12.81 1.36
N HIS A 171 -12.41 -12.97 0.23
CA HIS A 171 -13.86 -13.22 0.24
C HIS A 171 -14.18 -14.61 0.79
N GLU A 172 -13.42 -15.63 0.42
CA GLU A 172 -13.60 -17.01 0.86
C GLU A 172 -13.25 -17.22 2.35
N PHE A 173 -12.50 -16.29 2.97
CA PHE A 173 -12.10 -16.40 4.37
C PHE A 173 -13.28 -16.40 5.36
N ALA A 174 -14.41 -15.78 5.00
CA ALA A 174 -15.61 -15.81 5.83
C ALA A 174 -16.89 -15.69 5.00
N ASP A 175 -17.95 -16.35 5.49
CA ASP A 175 -19.23 -16.48 4.78
C ASP A 175 -20.04 -15.18 4.69
N GLN A 176 -19.82 -14.24 5.62
CA GLN A 176 -20.53 -12.97 5.64
C GLN A 176 -19.91 -11.95 4.66
N PRO A 177 -20.64 -10.94 4.18
CA PRO A 177 -20.00 -9.86 3.41
C PRO A 177 -18.94 -9.12 4.25
N PRO A 178 -17.95 -8.46 3.61
CA PRO A 178 -17.00 -7.61 4.32
C PRO A 178 -17.70 -6.46 5.07
N ASP A 179 -17.24 -6.20 6.29
CA ASP A 179 -17.73 -5.08 7.12
C ASP A 179 -17.13 -3.73 6.68
N ASP A 180 -16.03 -3.77 5.92
CA ASP A 180 -15.27 -2.62 5.43
C ASP A 180 -14.87 -2.80 3.94
N ASP A 181 -14.46 -1.71 3.31
CA ASP A 181 -14.06 -1.67 1.91
C ASP A 181 -12.74 -2.46 1.68
N LEU A 182 -12.83 -3.46 0.80
CA LEU A 182 -11.65 -4.23 0.34
C LEU A 182 -10.95 -3.51 -0.81
N SER A 183 -9.88 -2.78 -0.49
CA SER A 183 -9.06 -2.09 -1.49
C SER A 183 -7.67 -2.70 -1.58
N LEU A 184 -7.21 -2.86 -2.82
CA LEU A 184 -5.85 -3.33 -3.14
C LEU A 184 -5.31 -2.59 -4.36
N LEU A 185 -3.99 -2.43 -4.39
CA LEU A 185 -3.22 -1.98 -5.54
C LEU A 185 -2.14 -3.02 -5.82
N VAL A 186 -2.02 -3.42 -7.08
CA VAL A 186 -0.97 -4.32 -7.54
C VAL A 186 -0.15 -3.60 -8.61
N LEU A 187 1.16 -3.53 -8.39
CA LEU A 187 2.13 -3.05 -9.37
C LEU A 187 3.02 -4.21 -9.77
N GLN A 188 3.20 -4.43 -11.07
CA GLN A 188 4.11 -5.44 -11.59
C GLN A 188 5.15 -4.77 -12.46
N ALA A 189 6.42 -5.09 -12.23
CA ALA A 189 7.49 -4.71 -13.12
C ALA A 189 7.57 -5.74 -14.25
N THR A 190 7.47 -5.30 -15.50
CA THR A 190 7.42 -6.13 -16.71
C THR A 190 8.44 -5.68 -17.73
#